data_AF-A0A4Y2CUU1-F1
#
_entry.id   AF-A0A4Y2CUU1-F1
#
_cell.length_a   1.000
_cell.length_b   1.000
_cell.length_c   1.000
_cell.angle_alpha   90.00
_cell.angle_beta   90.00
_cell.angle_gamma   90.00
#
_symmetry.space_group_name_H-M   'P 1'
#
loop_
_entity.id
_entity.type
_entity.pdbx_description
1 polymer ?
#
loop_
_entity_poly.entity_id
_entity_poly.type
_entity_poly.pdbx_seq_one_letter_code
_entity_poly.pdbx_strand_id
1 'polypeptide(L)' 'CEKGLEKLAHVCVYVSNNKRTYKEANAVCSNMGYQLEFPSASDDQLSLITLLTSKNIDSVWGEVDIEIPEDNT' A
#
# COMPACT_ATOMS: atom_id res chain seq x y z
N CYS A 1 12.82 3.11 -8.11
CA CYS A 1 12.05 3.81 -7.07
C CYS A 1 12.85 5.00 -6.60
N GLU A 2 12.20 6.11 -6.25
CA GLU A 2 12.89 7.22 -5.60
C GLU A 2 13.42 6.77 -4.23
N LYS A 3 14.39 7.53 -3.70
CA LYS A 3 15.02 7.20 -2.42
C LYS A 3 13.97 7.17 -1.31
N GLY A 4 13.93 6.07 -0.55
CA GLY A 4 12.98 5.88 0.55
C GLY A 4 11.72 5.08 0.17
N LEU A 5 11.56 4.72 -1.10
CA LEU A 5 10.56 3.77 -1.55
C LEU A 5 11.16 2.38 -1.73
N GLU A 6 10.33 1.38 -1.45
CA GLU A 6 10.63 -0.03 -1.63
C GLU A 6 10.15 -0.47 -3.01
N LYS A 7 11.01 -1.19 -3.73
CA LYS A 7 10.67 -1.73 -5.05
C LYS A 7 9.94 -3.07 -4.90
N LEU A 8 8.76 -3.17 -5.50
CA LEU A 8 8.04 -4.44 -5.68
C LEU A 8 8.35 -5.01 -7.09
N ALA A 9 7.47 -5.82 -7.67
CA ALA A 9 7.67 -6.37 -9.01
C ALA A 9 7.56 -5.27 -10.09
N HIS A 10 6.47 -4.50 -10.05
CA HIS A 10 6.15 -3.49 -11.07
C HIS A 10 6.08 -2.08 -10.50
N VAL A 11 5.74 -1.93 -9.22
CA VAL A 11 5.53 -0.61 -8.58
C VAL A 11 6.56 -0.31 -7.48
N CYS A 12 6.54 0.93 -7.03
CA CYS A 12 7.31 1.41 -5.90
C CYS A 12 6.35 1.83 -4.80
N VAL A 13 6.59 1.37 -3.58
CA VAL A 13 5.70 1.63 -2.45
C VAL A 13 6.44 2.31 -1.31
N TYR A 14 5.73 3.14 -0.56
CA TYR A 14 6.19 3.63 0.72
C TYR A 14 5.59 2.77 1.84
N VAL A 15 6.46 2.17 2.66
CA VAL A 15 6.06 1.36 3.82
C VAL A 15 6.69 1.95 5.07
N SER A 16 5.90 2.11 6.13
CA SER A 16 6.35 2.70 7.38
C SER A 16 5.88 1.88 8.58
N ASN A 17 6.79 1.60 9.51
CA ASN A 17 6.49 0.92 10.78
C ASN A 17 6.01 1.88 11.89
N ASN A 18 5.89 3.18 11.62
CA ASN A 18 5.31 4.12 12.58
C ASN A 18 3.81 3.88 12.70
N LYS A 19 3.37 3.57 13.92
CA LYS A 19 1.95 3.39 14.25
C LYS A 19 1.21 4.72 14.08
N ARG A 20 0.22 4.71 13.20
CA ARG A 20 -0.60 5.87 12.84
C ARG A 20 -2.07 5.45 12.75
N THR A 21 -2.96 6.41 12.91
CA THR A 21 -4.35 6.27 12.47
C THR A 21 -4.42 6.23 10.94
N TYR A 22 -5.52 5.72 10.38
CA TYR A 22 -5.75 5.76 8.94
C TYR A 22 -5.65 7.20 8.38
N LYS A 23 -6.25 8.19 9.05
CA LYS A 23 -6.20 9.60 8.63
C LYS A 23 -4.76 10.13 8.55
N GLU A 24 -3.93 9.80 9.53
CA GLU A 24 -2.52 10.20 9.55
C GLU A 24 -1.71 9.48 8.47
N ALA A 25 -1.96 8.19 8.24
CA ALA A 25 -1.32 7.43 7.18
C ALA A 25 -1.65 8.02 5.80
N ASN A 26 -2.93 8.32 5.56
CA ASN A 26 -3.37 8.93 4.31
C ASN A 26 -2.73 10.31 4.11
N ALA A 27 -2.75 11.16 5.14
CA ALA A 27 -2.10 12.47 5.08
C ALA A 27 -0.60 12.38 4.79
N VAL A 28 0.11 11.39 5.34
CA VAL A 28 1.53 11.16 5.03
C VAL A 28 1.73 10.81 3.55
N CYS A 29 0.95 9.88 3.01
CA CYS A 29 1.05 9.50 1.59
C CYS A 29 0.70 10.68 0.68
N SER A 30 -0.40 11.39 0.93
CA SER A 30 -0.81 12.54 0.13
C SER A 30 0.19 13.69 0.18
N ASN A 31 0.80 13.97 1.34
CA ASN A 31 1.83 15.02 1.47
C ASN A 31 3.11 14.69 0.69
N MET A 32 3.36 13.41 0.40
CA MET A 32 4.44 12.96 -0.47
C MET A 32 4.04 12.91 -1.96
N GLY A 33 2.79 13.22 -2.29
CA GLY A 33 2.25 13.09 -3.65
C GLY A 33 1.83 11.68 -4.04
N TYR A 34 1.62 10.79 -3.06
CA TYR A 34 1.21 9.40 -3.28
C TYR A 34 -0.23 9.13 -2.80
N GLN A 35 -0.79 8.01 -3.23
CA GLN A 35 -2.09 7.49 -2.79
C GLN A 35 -1.89 6.38 -1.75
N LEU A 36 -2.81 6.28 -0.78
CA LEU A 36 -2.80 5.22 0.24
C LEU A 36 -3.55 4.00 -0.29
N GLU A 37 -2.96 3.29 -1.24
CA GLU A 37 -3.58 2.17 -1.94
C GLU A 37 -2.73 0.90 -1.88
N PHE A 38 -3.38 -0.25 -2.04
CA PHE A 38 -2.67 -1.51 -2.27
C PHE A 38 -2.40 -1.71 -3.76
N PRO A 39 -1.25 -2.32 -4.13
CA PRO A 39 -1.03 -2.70 -5.51
C PRO A 39 -2.08 -3.72 -5.97
N SER A 40 -2.60 -3.54 -7.18
CA SER A 40 -3.64 -4.41 -7.77
C SER A 40 -3.08 -5.71 -8.35
N ALA A 41 -1.83 -5.71 -8.83
CA ALA A 41 -1.20 -6.89 -9.42
C ALA A 41 -0.81 -7.93 -8.35
N SER A 42 -1.12 -9.20 -8.60
CA SER A 42 -0.86 -10.32 -7.68
C SER A 42 0.60 -10.44 -7.26
N ASP A 43 1.53 -10.23 -8.20
CA ASP A 43 2.97 -10.35 -7.95
C ASP A 43 3.47 -9.23 -7.02
N ASP A 44 2.89 -8.04 -7.14
CA ASP A 44 3.17 -6.92 -6.25
C ASP A 44 2.54 -7.14 -4.86
N GLN A 45 1.34 -7.72 -4.78
CA GLN A 45 0.73 -8.10 -3.49
C GLN A 45 1.59 -9.12 -2.75
N LEU A 46 2.07 -10.17 -3.43
CA LEU A 46 2.99 -11.16 -2.86
C LEU A 46 4.32 -10.54 -2.42
N SER A 47 4.87 -9.64 -3.24
CA SER A 47 6.09 -8.90 -2.91
C SER A 47 5.90 -8.01 -1.69
N LEU A 48 4.74 -7.34 -1.59
CA LEU A 48 4.38 -6.51 -0.43
C LEU A 48 4.25 -7.34 0.85
N ILE A 49 3.57 -8.49 0.81
CA ILE A 49 3.45 -9.39 1.97
C ILE A 49 4.83 -9.85 2.45
N THR A 50 5.72 -10.22 1.51
CA THR A 50 7.09 -10.63 1.81
C THR A 50 7.89 -9.48 2.45
N LEU A 51 7.76 -8.28 1.90
CA LEU A 51 8.39 -7.07 2.44
C LEU A 51 7.92 -6.77 3.87
N LEU A 52 6.61 -6.78 4.11
CA LEU A 52 6.03 -6.53 5.43
C LEU A 52 6.50 -7.56 6.46
N THR A 53 6.52 -8.84 6.08
CA THR A 53 7.04 -9.94 6.90
C THR A 53 8.51 -9.72 7.26
N SER A 54 9.35 -9.36 6.28
CA SER A 54 10.78 -9.11 6.50
C SER A 54 11.05 -7.93 7.45
N LYS A 55 10.12 -6.98 7.53
CA LYS A 55 10.17 -5.81 8.41
C LYS A 55 9.44 -6.02 9.74
N ASN A 56 8.91 -7.22 9.99
CA ASN A 56 8.10 -7.54 11.17
C ASN A 56 6.93 -6.55 11.36
N ILE A 57 6.21 -6.29 10.27
CA ILE A 57 5.00 -5.45 10.22
C ILE A 57 3.79 -6.36 10.00
N ASP A 58 2.93 -6.47 11.00
CA ASP A 58 1.77 -7.38 10.96
C ASP A 58 0.59 -6.82 10.16
N SER A 59 0.44 -5.50 10.12
CA SER A 59 -0.65 -4.83 9.42
C SER A 59 -0.27 -3.41 8.98
N VAL A 60 -0.89 -2.97 7.87
CA VAL A 60 -0.72 -1.63 7.30
C VAL A 60 -2.08 -1.09 6.87
N TRP A 61 -2.17 0.24 6.79
CA TRP A 61 -3.31 0.91 6.17
C TRP A 61 -3.15 0.92 4.65
N GLY A 62 -4.26 0.68 3.95
CA GLY A 62 -4.36 0.79 2.50
C GLY A 62 -5.82 0.77 2.09
N GLU A 63 -6.15 1.48 1.03
CA GLU A 63 -7.45 1.38 0.37
C GLU A 63 -7.45 0.18 -0.57
N VAL A 64 -8.61 -0.49 -0.61
CA VAL A 64 -8.90 -1.55 -1.57
C VAL A 64 -9.88 -0.99 -2.59
N ASP A 65 -9.51 -1.04 -3.87
CA ASP A 65 -10.47 -0.81 -4.94
C ASP A 65 -11.42 -2.01 -4.97
N ILE A 66 -12.59 -1.83 -4.35
CA ILE A 66 -13.67 -2.80 -4.46
C ILE A 66 -14.44 -2.44 -5.72
N GLU A 67 -14.21 -3.17 -6.81
CA GLU A 67 -15.13 -3.16 -7.95
C GLU A 67 -16.47 -3.73 -7.48
N ILE A 68 -17.46 -2.87 -7.28
CA ILE A 68 -18.84 -3.29 -7.02
C ILE A 68 -19.41 -3.73 -8.38
N PRO A 69 -19.79 -5.01 -8.57
CA PRO A 69 -20.46 -5.41 -9.79
C PRO A 69 -21.74 -4.60 -9.93
N GLU A 70 -21.93 -3.91 -11.05
CA GLU A 70 -23.21 -3.28 -11.35
C GLU A 70 -24.29 -4.36 -11.36
N ASP A 71 -25.23 -4.28 -10.41
CA ASP A 71 -26.43 -5.12 -10.42
C ASP A 71 -27.19 -4.81 -11.71
N ASN A 72 -27.20 -5.77 -12.64
CA ASN A 72 -28.01 -5.72 -13.86
C ASN A 72 -29.50 -5.73 -13.46
N THR A 73 -30.07 -4.54 -13.25
CA THR A 73 -31.52 -4.34 -13.05
C THR A 73 -32.25 -4.32 -14.38
#